data_AF-A0A4Q2XN63-F1
#
_entry.id   AF-A0A4Q2XN63-F1
#
_cell.length_a   1.000
_cell.length_b   1.000
_cell.length_c   1.000
_cell.angle_alpha   90.00
_cell.angle_beta   90.00
_cell.angle_gamma   90.00
#
_symmetry.space_group_name_H-M   'P 1'
#
loop_
_entity.id
_entity.type
_entity.pdbx_description
1 polymer ?
#
loop_
_entity_poly.entity_id
_entity_poly.type
_entity_poly.pdbx_seq_one_letter_code
_entity_poly.pdbx_strand_id
1 'polypeptide(L)'
;IKHYSWLCINPKEADDPGFAREVMDLIPKFLDCPTVLGIGEIGLNKNTRNELGIFEAHVQLAVDRNLPILIHTPHLEDKLKGTKLILDSLASFSKLERGKVIIDHVEEHTISHVLDAGYWAGMTLYPESKCSPNRAIDMLEIYGTDRLWMNSACDWGHSDPLSVPKCALEMKRRKHTSEQIEEIIYQNPRRFLSQSPKFDA
;
A
#
# COMPACT_ATOMS: atom_id res chain seq x y z
N ILE A 1 -3.35 -19.15 11.82
CA ILE A 1 -3.07 -17.86 11.14
C ILE A 1 -3.77 -17.94 9.79
N LYS A 2 -4.66 -16.99 9.47
CA LYS A 2 -5.29 -16.90 8.14
C LYS A 2 -4.36 -16.10 7.22
N HIS A 3 -4.28 -16.52 5.96
CA HIS A 3 -3.48 -15.82 4.96
C HIS A 3 -4.40 -15.24 3.91
N TYR A 4 -4.17 -13.97 3.58
CA TYR A 4 -4.89 -13.23 2.56
C TYR A 4 -3.93 -12.78 1.48
N SER A 5 -4.44 -12.58 0.27
CA SER A 5 -3.62 -12.19 -0.88
C SER A 5 -4.22 -11.02 -1.63
N TRP A 6 -3.34 -10.33 -2.35
CA TRP A 6 -3.65 -9.35 -3.37
C TRP A 6 -3.24 -9.94 -4.71
N LEU A 7 -3.94 -9.58 -5.80
CA LEU A 7 -3.60 -10.03 -7.15
C LEU A 7 -3.19 -8.85 -8.02
N CYS A 8 -2.12 -9.02 -8.79
CA CYS A 8 -1.60 -8.03 -9.72
C CYS A 8 -0.61 -8.65 -10.71
N ILE A 9 -0.19 -7.85 -11.69
CA ILE A 9 1.18 -7.90 -12.18
C ILE A 9 2.01 -6.80 -11.50
N ASN A 10 3.22 -7.15 -11.05
CA ASN A 10 4.12 -6.22 -10.37
C ASN A 10 4.55 -5.07 -11.31
N PRO A 11 4.66 -3.82 -10.84
CA PRO A 11 5.10 -2.68 -11.66
C PRO A 11 6.41 -2.91 -12.41
N LYS A 12 7.34 -3.68 -11.84
CA LYS A 12 8.64 -3.98 -12.47
C LYS A 12 8.50 -4.79 -13.77
N GLU A 13 7.44 -5.58 -13.89
CA GLU A 13 7.11 -6.40 -15.06
C GLU A 13 6.15 -5.68 -16.02
N ALA A 14 5.56 -4.55 -15.60
CA ALA A 14 4.56 -3.81 -16.36
C ALA A 14 5.13 -2.98 -17.53
N ASP A 15 6.47 -2.86 -17.62
CA ASP A 15 7.13 -2.14 -18.71
C ASP A 15 7.12 -2.92 -20.04
N ASP A 16 6.84 -4.23 -19.99
CA ASP A 16 6.43 -5.05 -21.15
C ASP A 16 4.89 -5.08 -21.24
N PRO A 17 4.27 -4.21 -22.07
CA PRO A 17 2.82 -4.11 -22.15
C PRO A 17 2.16 -5.29 -22.87
N GLY A 18 2.91 -6.12 -23.59
CA GLY A 18 2.37 -7.34 -24.20
C GLY A 18 2.13 -8.39 -23.12
N PHE A 19 3.20 -8.74 -22.41
CA PHE A 19 3.15 -9.65 -21.27
C PHE A 19 2.17 -9.18 -20.19
N ALA A 20 2.21 -7.88 -19.84
CA ALA A 20 1.36 -7.35 -18.80
C ALA A 20 -0.14 -7.48 -19.12
N ARG A 21 -0.54 -7.27 -20.39
CA ARG A 21 -1.95 -7.45 -20.79
C ARG A 21 -2.39 -8.91 -20.72
N GLU A 22 -1.53 -9.84 -21.12
CA GLU A 22 -1.82 -11.27 -21.00
C GLU A 22 -2.05 -11.68 -19.53
N VAL A 23 -1.25 -11.15 -18.59
CA VAL A 23 -1.46 -11.40 -17.16
C VAL A 23 -2.74 -10.73 -16.65
N MET A 24 -3.03 -9.49 -17.09
CA MET A 24 -4.26 -8.78 -16.75
C MET A 24 -5.52 -9.58 -17.13
N ASP A 25 -5.51 -10.26 -18.27
CA ASP A 25 -6.63 -11.12 -18.72
C ASP A 25 -6.83 -12.36 -17.84
N LEU A 26 -5.82 -12.76 -17.06
CA LEU A 26 -5.90 -13.89 -16.13
C LEU A 26 -6.43 -13.50 -14.76
N ILE A 27 -6.14 -12.28 -14.28
CA ILE A 27 -6.49 -11.83 -12.93
C ILE A 27 -7.98 -12.06 -12.59
N PRO A 28 -8.95 -11.70 -13.45
CA PRO A 28 -10.37 -11.88 -13.14
C PRO A 28 -10.77 -13.32 -12.80
N LYS A 29 -10.06 -14.33 -13.32
CA LYS A 29 -10.34 -15.75 -13.08
C LYS A 29 -10.08 -16.17 -11.64
N PHE A 30 -9.25 -15.42 -10.91
CA PHE A 30 -8.84 -15.72 -9.54
C PHE A 30 -9.39 -14.73 -8.52
N LEU A 31 -10.05 -13.64 -8.97
CA LEU A 31 -10.57 -12.62 -8.07
C LEU A 31 -11.65 -13.13 -7.12
N ASP A 32 -12.36 -14.21 -7.45
CA ASP A 32 -13.40 -14.77 -6.59
C ASP A 32 -12.86 -15.82 -5.60
N CYS A 33 -11.55 -16.08 -5.59
CA CYS A 33 -10.94 -16.97 -4.59
C CYS A 33 -11.17 -16.42 -3.16
N PRO A 34 -11.39 -17.30 -2.15
CA PRO A 34 -11.88 -16.89 -0.83
C PRO A 34 -10.97 -15.92 -0.07
N THR A 35 -9.66 -15.95 -0.31
CA THR A 35 -8.67 -15.16 0.43
C THR A 35 -8.08 -14.00 -0.37
N VAL A 36 -8.54 -13.78 -1.60
CA VAL A 36 -8.12 -12.66 -2.46
C VAL A 36 -8.91 -11.41 -2.08
N LEU A 37 -8.23 -10.43 -1.47
CA LEU A 37 -8.87 -9.23 -0.91
C LEU A 37 -9.18 -8.18 -1.98
N GLY A 38 -8.30 -8.01 -2.95
CA GLY A 38 -8.36 -6.95 -3.94
C GLY A 38 -7.18 -6.95 -4.90
N ILE A 39 -6.88 -5.79 -5.46
CA ILE A 39 -5.84 -5.60 -6.47
C ILE A 39 -4.58 -4.98 -5.85
N GLY A 40 -3.44 -5.63 -6.03
CA GLY A 40 -2.17 -5.18 -5.44
C GLY A 40 -1.09 -6.26 -5.47
N GLU A 41 0.19 -5.91 -5.33
CA GLU A 41 0.73 -4.55 -5.27
C GLU A 41 0.91 -3.96 -6.68
N ILE A 42 0.18 -2.89 -7.01
CA ILE A 42 0.21 -2.21 -8.31
C ILE A 42 0.89 -0.85 -8.19
N GLY A 43 1.28 -0.18 -9.26
CA GLY A 43 1.92 1.15 -9.17
C GLY A 43 2.93 1.39 -10.26
N LEU A 44 3.93 2.20 -9.95
CA LEU A 44 5.03 2.57 -10.85
C LEU A 44 6.37 2.12 -10.26
N ASN A 45 7.36 1.89 -11.12
CA ASN A 45 8.74 1.60 -10.69
C ASN A 45 9.75 2.51 -11.40
N LYS A 46 9.67 2.65 -12.74
CA LYS A 46 10.49 3.57 -13.55
C LYS A 46 9.69 4.77 -14.09
N ASN A 47 8.41 4.89 -13.72
CA ASN A 47 7.51 5.96 -14.16
C ASN A 47 7.33 6.01 -15.69
N THR A 48 7.33 4.85 -16.36
CA THR A 48 7.13 4.80 -17.82
C THR A 48 5.64 4.92 -18.18
N ARG A 49 5.36 5.28 -19.44
CA ARG A 49 3.98 5.31 -19.95
C ARG A 49 3.36 3.91 -19.99
N ASN A 50 4.16 2.87 -20.17
CA ASN A 50 3.70 1.48 -20.18
C ASN A 50 3.26 1.08 -18.77
N GLU A 51 4.11 1.30 -17.76
CA GLU A 51 3.76 1.08 -16.35
C GLU A 51 2.48 1.83 -15.97
N LEU A 52 2.36 3.10 -16.36
CA LEU A 52 1.17 3.91 -16.09
C LEU A 52 -0.10 3.33 -16.71
N GLY A 53 -0.06 2.92 -17.98
CA GLY A 53 -1.22 2.33 -18.65
C GLY A 53 -1.69 1.01 -18.02
N ILE A 54 -0.74 0.18 -17.54
CA ILE A 54 -1.06 -1.05 -16.82
C ILE A 54 -1.56 -0.77 -15.40
N PHE A 55 -0.98 0.22 -14.71
CA PHE A 55 -1.49 0.69 -13.42
C PHE A 55 -2.94 1.15 -13.53
N GLU A 56 -3.26 1.99 -14.52
CA GLU A 56 -4.63 2.47 -14.78
C GLU A 56 -5.60 1.32 -15.11
N ALA A 57 -5.16 0.31 -15.85
CA ALA A 57 -5.96 -0.88 -16.12
C ALA A 57 -6.30 -1.67 -14.84
N HIS A 58 -5.35 -1.81 -13.91
CA HIS A 58 -5.61 -2.42 -12.61
C HIS A 58 -6.58 -1.59 -11.76
N VAL A 59 -6.39 -0.27 -11.72
CA VAL A 59 -7.30 0.63 -10.98
C VAL A 59 -8.70 0.53 -11.55
N GLN A 60 -8.85 0.54 -12.87
CA GLN A 60 -10.15 0.37 -13.52
C GLN A 60 -10.82 -0.95 -13.15
N LEU A 61 -10.07 -2.07 -13.19
CA LEU A 61 -10.58 -3.38 -12.76
C LEU A 61 -11.05 -3.38 -11.30
N ALA A 62 -10.28 -2.75 -10.40
CA ALA A 62 -10.66 -2.63 -9.01
C ALA A 62 -11.91 -1.77 -8.81
N VAL A 63 -12.03 -0.65 -9.54
CA VAL A 63 -13.22 0.21 -9.51
C VAL A 63 -14.46 -0.55 -10.00
N ASP A 64 -14.36 -1.26 -11.13
CA ASP A 64 -15.48 -2.00 -11.72
C ASP A 64 -15.96 -3.14 -10.82
N ARG A 65 -15.06 -3.72 -10.03
CA ARG A 65 -15.35 -4.82 -9.09
C ARG A 65 -15.52 -4.33 -7.64
N ASN A 66 -15.45 -3.02 -7.40
CA ASN A 66 -15.55 -2.39 -6.09
C ASN A 66 -14.56 -2.93 -5.04
N LEU A 67 -13.33 -3.25 -5.48
CA LEU A 67 -12.29 -3.90 -4.68
C LEU A 67 -11.36 -2.89 -4.00
N PRO A 68 -10.80 -3.23 -2.82
CA PRO A 68 -9.65 -2.52 -2.25
C PRO A 68 -8.43 -2.55 -3.18
N ILE A 69 -7.58 -1.51 -3.06
CA ILE A 69 -6.35 -1.36 -3.85
C ILE A 69 -5.16 -1.14 -2.93
N LEU A 70 -4.08 -1.89 -3.17
CA LEU A 70 -2.78 -1.72 -2.54
C LEU A 70 -1.75 -1.25 -3.59
N ILE A 71 -1.18 -0.07 -3.38
CA ILE A 71 -0.29 0.62 -4.33
C ILE A 71 1.15 0.68 -3.81
N HIS A 72 2.09 0.30 -4.68
CA HIS A 72 3.53 0.50 -4.57
C HIS A 72 3.93 1.89 -5.04
N THR A 73 4.71 2.62 -4.24
CA THR A 73 5.42 3.83 -4.70
C THR A 73 6.85 3.49 -5.15
N PRO A 74 7.38 4.15 -6.20
CA PRO A 74 8.73 3.91 -6.68
C PRO A 74 9.82 4.14 -5.63
N HIS A 75 11.03 3.63 -5.90
CA HIS A 75 12.18 3.78 -5.01
C HIS A 75 12.92 5.12 -5.19
N LEU A 76 13.55 5.58 -4.10
CA LEU A 76 14.57 6.64 -4.03
C LEU A 76 14.28 7.89 -4.89
N GLU A 77 15.11 8.17 -5.90
CA GLU A 77 15.12 9.44 -6.65
C GLU A 77 13.78 9.76 -7.32
N ASP A 78 13.04 8.72 -7.70
CA ASP A 78 11.77 8.82 -8.40
C ASP A 78 10.56 8.80 -7.47
N LYS A 79 10.74 8.60 -6.15
CA LYS A 79 9.63 8.36 -5.21
C LYS A 79 8.63 9.51 -5.16
N LEU A 80 9.08 10.75 -4.98
CA LEU A 80 8.19 11.91 -4.91
C LEU A 80 7.44 12.13 -6.24
N LYS A 81 8.17 12.05 -7.35
CA LYS A 81 7.61 12.23 -8.70
C LYS A 81 6.59 11.14 -9.00
N GLY A 82 6.94 9.89 -8.74
CA GLY A 82 6.07 8.74 -8.95
C GLY A 82 4.84 8.76 -8.06
N THR A 83 4.98 9.16 -6.79
CA THR A 83 3.84 9.36 -5.89
C THR A 83 2.87 10.39 -6.45
N LYS A 84 3.38 11.53 -6.95
CA LYS A 84 2.53 12.55 -7.59
C LYS A 84 1.85 12.03 -8.85
N LEU A 85 2.57 11.32 -9.72
CA LEU A 85 1.99 10.70 -10.93
C LEU A 85 0.88 9.70 -10.59
N ILE A 86 1.09 8.86 -9.57
CA ILE A 86 0.08 7.95 -9.05
C ILE A 86 -1.15 8.74 -8.58
N LEU A 87 -0.96 9.76 -7.74
CA LEU A 87 -2.05 10.58 -7.22
C LEU A 87 -2.83 11.30 -8.33
N ASP A 88 -2.13 11.87 -9.32
CA ASP A 88 -2.71 12.54 -10.47
C ASP A 88 -3.54 11.56 -11.33
N SER A 89 -3.01 10.36 -11.58
CA SER A 89 -3.74 9.31 -12.30
C SER A 89 -4.97 8.85 -11.54
N LEU A 90 -4.86 8.57 -10.23
CA LEU A 90 -6.00 8.19 -9.39
C LEU A 90 -7.09 9.26 -9.37
N ALA A 91 -6.73 10.55 -9.41
CA ALA A 91 -7.68 11.66 -9.46
C ALA A 91 -8.57 11.66 -10.71
N SER A 92 -8.15 10.98 -11.79
CA SER A 92 -8.96 10.83 -13.02
C SER A 92 -10.11 9.82 -12.88
N PHE A 93 -10.07 8.94 -11.88
CA PHE A 93 -11.08 7.92 -11.65
C PHE A 93 -12.22 8.45 -10.76
N SER A 94 -13.21 9.09 -11.36
CA SER A 94 -14.34 9.72 -10.65
C SER A 94 -15.15 8.77 -9.73
N LYS A 95 -15.15 7.47 -10.00
CA LYS A 95 -15.84 6.44 -9.19
C LYS A 95 -14.95 5.81 -8.11
N LEU A 96 -13.67 6.17 -8.05
CA LEU A 96 -12.75 5.60 -7.09
C LEU A 96 -13.01 6.15 -5.68
N GLU A 97 -13.34 5.26 -4.75
CA GLU A 97 -13.45 5.60 -3.34
C GLU A 97 -12.04 5.66 -2.73
N ARG A 98 -11.60 6.88 -2.35
CA ARG A 98 -10.25 7.10 -1.80
C ARG A 98 -9.96 6.26 -0.55
N GLY A 99 -10.99 6.01 0.28
CA GLY A 99 -10.89 5.16 1.46
C GLY A 99 -10.57 3.68 1.19
N LYS A 100 -10.74 3.21 -0.05
CA LYS A 100 -10.42 1.83 -0.48
C LYS A 100 -9.00 1.66 -1.01
N VAL A 101 -8.23 2.75 -1.08
CA VAL A 101 -6.88 2.74 -1.63
C VAL A 101 -5.88 3.02 -0.53
N ILE A 102 -4.87 2.17 -0.44
CA ILE A 102 -3.68 2.43 0.34
C ILE A 102 -2.47 2.60 -0.57
N ILE A 103 -1.76 3.71 -0.36
CA ILE A 103 -0.48 4.00 -1.00
C ILE A 103 0.60 3.62 0.01
N ASP A 104 1.32 2.54 -0.28
CA ASP A 104 2.32 1.95 0.59
C ASP A 104 3.72 2.52 0.33
N HIS A 105 4.62 2.24 1.28
CA HIS A 105 6.01 2.67 1.28
C HIS A 105 6.18 4.20 1.32
N VAL A 106 5.26 4.91 1.98
CA VAL A 106 5.42 6.35 2.16
C VAL A 106 6.67 6.65 2.99
N GLU A 107 7.30 7.76 2.66
CA GLU A 107 8.38 8.41 3.39
C GLU A 107 7.95 9.82 3.81
N GLU A 108 8.75 10.46 4.65
CA GLU A 108 8.46 11.75 5.30
C GLU A 108 8.07 12.85 4.30
N HIS A 109 8.66 12.80 3.10
CA HIS A 109 8.45 13.78 2.03
C HIS A 109 7.29 13.42 1.07
N THR A 110 6.60 12.29 1.30
CA THR A 110 5.49 11.81 0.45
C THR A 110 4.19 11.57 1.22
N ILE A 111 4.28 11.27 2.51
CA ILE A 111 3.14 10.94 3.37
C ILE A 111 2.05 12.04 3.37
N SER A 112 2.43 13.32 3.43
CA SER A 112 1.46 14.43 3.40
C SER A 112 0.66 14.44 2.10
N HIS A 113 1.31 14.26 0.96
CA HIS A 113 0.64 14.19 -0.34
C HIS A 113 -0.43 13.09 -0.39
N VAL A 114 -0.17 11.93 0.23
CA VAL A 114 -1.11 10.81 0.28
C VAL A 114 -2.29 11.12 1.22
N LEU A 115 -2.01 11.61 2.43
CA LEU A 115 -3.03 11.90 3.44
C LEU A 115 -3.92 13.09 3.07
N ASP A 116 -3.34 14.16 2.52
CA ASP A 116 -4.06 15.35 2.03
C ASP A 116 -4.95 15.00 0.84
N ALA A 117 -4.52 14.03 0.03
CA ALA A 117 -5.34 13.44 -1.01
C ALA A 117 -6.38 12.43 -0.47
N GLY A 118 -6.52 12.24 0.84
CA GLY A 118 -7.60 11.43 1.42
C GLY A 118 -7.45 9.91 1.25
N TYR A 119 -6.27 9.43 0.89
CA TYR A 119 -5.96 7.99 0.80
C TYR A 119 -5.42 7.46 2.12
N TRP A 120 -5.36 6.12 2.25
CA TRP A 120 -4.57 5.48 3.29
C TRP A 120 -3.09 5.52 2.94
N ALA A 121 -2.23 5.60 3.96
CA ALA A 121 -0.79 5.61 3.81
C ALA A 121 -0.16 4.44 4.58
N GLY A 122 0.70 3.69 3.89
CA GLY A 122 1.43 2.57 4.46
C GLY A 122 2.89 2.86 4.69
N MET A 123 3.36 2.66 5.93
CA MET A 123 4.78 2.74 6.27
C MET A 123 5.37 1.34 6.34
N THR A 124 6.35 1.07 5.48
CA THR A 124 7.02 -0.23 5.45
C THR A 124 8.33 -0.19 6.21
N LEU A 125 8.35 -0.91 7.32
CA LEU A 125 9.51 -1.12 8.17
C LEU A 125 10.44 -2.13 7.51
N TYR A 126 11.50 -1.63 6.89
CA TYR A 126 12.45 -2.45 6.15
C TYR A 126 13.88 -1.93 6.41
N PRO A 127 14.75 -2.71 7.08
CA PRO A 127 15.98 -2.20 7.68
C PRO A 127 16.95 -1.47 6.73
N GLU A 128 17.03 -1.90 5.47
CA GLU A 128 18.10 -1.45 4.57
C GLU A 128 17.67 -0.42 3.52
N SER A 129 16.39 -0.42 3.09
CA SER A 129 15.98 0.30 1.88
C SER A 129 14.70 1.14 1.98
N LYS A 130 13.95 1.06 3.09
CA LYS A 130 12.67 1.79 3.25
C LYS A 130 12.66 2.58 4.56
N CYS A 131 11.67 2.34 5.42
CA CYS A 131 11.48 3.08 6.66
C CYS A 131 12.12 2.32 7.84
N SER A 132 12.76 3.05 8.75
CA SER A 132 13.16 2.51 10.05
C SER A 132 12.04 2.71 11.08
N PRO A 133 11.99 1.92 12.18
CA PRO A 133 11.01 2.14 13.24
C PRO A 133 10.98 3.58 13.77
N ASN A 134 12.14 4.19 14.01
CA ASN A 134 12.18 5.58 14.51
C ASN A 134 11.59 6.58 13.50
N ARG A 135 11.91 6.44 12.22
CA ARG A 135 11.35 7.28 11.15
C ARG A 135 9.83 7.13 11.03
N ALA A 136 9.33 5.90 11.16
CA ALA A 136 7.89 5.66 11.18
C ALA A 136 7.21 6.33 12.37
N ILE A 137 7.81 6.25 13.56
CA ILE A 137 7.27 6.92 14.75
C ILE A 137 7.33 8.45 14.61
N ASP A 138 8.40 9.00 14.03
CA ASP A 138 8.50 10.44 13.76
C ASP A 138 7.38 10.90 12.81
N MET A 139 7.06 10.13 11.78
CA MET A 139 5.91 10.40 10.91
C MET A 139 4.58 10.35 11.67
N LEU A 140 4.37 9.37 12.56
CA LEU A 140 3.16 9.30 13.39
C LEU A 140 3.02 10.51 14.34
N GLU A 141 4.13 11.03 14.86
CA GLU A 141 4.11 12.20 15.75
C GLU A 141 3.82 13.51 15.01
N ILE A 142 4.18 13.60 13.73
CA ILE A 142 3.92 14.77 12.89
C ILE A 142 2.51 14.74 12.29
N TYR A 143 2.08 13.58 11.77
CA TYR A 143 0.86 13.45 10.97
C TYR A 143 -0.31 12.81 11.72
N GLY A 144 -0.08 12.31 12.94
CA GLY A 144 -1.07 11.58 13.72
C GLY A 144 -1.20 10.12 13.29
N THR A 145 -2.33 9.49 13.64
CA THR A 145 -2.57 8.07 13.39
C THR A 145 -3.71 7.79 12.42
N ASP A 146 -4.42 8.82 11.97
CA ASP A 146 -5.57 8.64 11.08
C ASP A 146 -5.11 8.15 9.69
N ARG A 147 -5.76 7.09 9.19
CA ARG A 147 -5.46 6.44 7.90
C ARG A 147 -4.01 5.99 7.69
N LEU A 148 -3.29 5.70 8.77
CA LEU A 148 -1.89 5.25 8.74
C LEU A 148 -1.73 3.83 9.28
N TRP A 149 -0.89 3.02 8.65
CA TRP A 149 -0.51 1.72 9.21
C TRP A 149 0.96 1.37 9.00
N MET A 150 1.39 0.22 9.56
CA MET A 150 2.74 -0.29 9.38
C MET A 150 2.74 -1.74 8.88
N ASN A 151 3.71 -2.09 8.02
CA ASN A 151 3.98 -3.46 7.58
C ASN A 151 5.50 -3.71 7.49
N SER A 152 5.92 -4.97 7.32
CA SER A 152 7.34 -5.37 7.30
C SER A 152 7.88 -5.81 5.94
N ALA A 153 7.07 -5.76 4.88
CA ALA A 153 7.38 -6.24 3.52
C ALA A 153 8.36 -7.42 3.46
N CYS A 154 7.95 -8.57 3.98
CA CYS A 154 8.79 -9.77 4.02
C CYS A 154 8.95 -10.38 2.63
N ASP A 155 9.92 -9.86 1.88
CA ASP A 155 10.28 -10.31 0.54
C ASP A 155 11.66 -11.00 0.52
N TRP A 156 12.24 -11.14 -0.67
CA TRP A 156 13.50 -11.86 -0.91
C TRP A 156 14.75 -11.18 -0.33
N GLY A 157 14.67 -9.94 0.15
CA GLY A 157 15.80 -9.26 0.78
C GLY A 157 15.86 -9.43 2.31
N HIS A 158 16.73 -8.64 2.95
CA HIS A 158 16.89 -8.68 4.41
C HIS A 158 15.69 -8.02 5.11
N SER A 159 14.66 -8.82 5.36
CA SER A 159 13.44 -8.43 6.05
C SER A 159 13.33 -9.06 7.44
N ASP A 160 12.55 -8.43 8.31
CA ASP A 160 12.29 -8.92 9.67
C ASP A 160 10.77 -8.94 9.94
N PRO A 161 10.15 -10.14 10.04
CA PRO A 161 8.71 -10.28 10.28
C PRO A 161 8.25 -9.74 11.64
N LEU A 162 9.19 -9.47 12.55
CA LEU A 162 8.91 -8.86 13.85
C LEU A 162 9.10 -7.33 13.83
N SER A 163 9.31 -6.70 12.68
CA SER A 163 9.54 -5.25 12.61
C SER A 163 8.38 -4.44 13.19
N VAL A 164 7.12 -4.82 12.90
CA VAL A 164 5.93 -4.14 13.44
C VAL A 164 5.84 -4.26 14.97
N PRO A 165 5.89 -5.46 15.59
CA PRO A 165 5.87 -5.56 17.04
C PRO A 165 7.11 -4.92 17.72
N LYS A 166 8.29 -4.96 17.09
CA LYS A 166 9.47 -4.23 17.59
C LYS A 166 9.25 -2.71 17.57
N CYS A 167 8.63 -2.18 16.52
CA CYS A 167 8.25 -0.77 16.45
C CYS A 167 7.25 -0.40 17.54
N ALA A 168 6.25 -1.24 17.82
CA ALA A 168 5.31 -1.03 18.92
C ALA A 168 6.00 -0.96 20.30
N LEU A 169 7.05 -1.76 20.53
CA LEU A 169 7.86 -1.67 21.75
C LEU A 169 8.63 -0.35 21.82
N GLU A 170 9.14 0.15 20.69
CA GLU A 170 9.82 1.45 20.62
C GLU A 170 8.84 2.62 20.84
N MET A 171 7.64 2.56 20.26
CA MET A 171 6.55 3.52 20.53
C MET A 171 6.25 3.59 22.04
N LYS A 172 6.18 2.44 22.71
CA LYS A 172 5.99 2.37 24.16
C LYS A 172 7.15 3.04 24.92
N ARG A 173 8.39 2.86 24.48
CA ARG A 173 9.56 3.54 25.07
C ARG A 173 9.50 5.07 24.87
N ARG A 174 8.95 5.51 23.75
CA ARG A 174 8.64 6.93 23.45
C ARG A 174 7.35 7.44 24.11
N LYS A 175 6.74 6.65 25.01
CA LYS A 175 5.56 7.01 25.82
C LYS A 175 4.26 7.21 25.02
N HIS A 176 4.16 6.63 23.81
CA HIS A 176 2.87 6.51 23.12
C HIS A 176 1.92 5.65 23.95
N THR A 177 0.62 5.98 23.92
CA THR A 177 -0.38 5.23 24.69
C THR A 177 -0.66 3.86 24.06
N SER A 178 -1.21 2.94 24.84
CA SER A 178 -1.61 1.63 24.33
C SER A 178 -2.65 1.74 23.21
N GLU A 179 -3.56 2.71 23.30
CA GLU A 179 -4.58 2.99 22.30
C GLU A 179 -3.97 3.47 20.98
N GLN A 180 -2.98 4.37 21.03
CA GLN A 180 -2.28 4.83 19.82
C GLN A 180 -1.52 3.69 19.13
N ILE A 181 -0.86 2.85 19.92
CA ILE A 181 -0.13 1.68 19.40
C ILE A 181 -1.12 0.70 18.76
N GLU A 182 -2.20 0.35 19.45
CA GLU A 182 -3.23 -0.55 18.93
C GLU A 182 -3.92 0.00 17.68
N GLU A 183 -4.18 1.31 17.64
CA GLU A 183 -4.77 1.96 16.47
C GLU A 183 -3.92 1.71 15.23
N ILE A 184 -2.61 1.93 15.31
CA ILE A 184 -1.70 1.79 14.17
C ILE A 184 -1.43 0.33 13.77
N ILE A 185 -1.19 -0.55 14.74
CA ILE A 185 -0.74 -1.92 14.42
C ILE A 185 -1.90 -2.89 14.19
N TYR A 186 -3.12 -2.55 14.63
CA TYR A 186 -4.27 -3.45 14.55
C TYR A 186 -5.54 -2.78 14.02
N GLN A 187 -6.05 -1.71 14.63
CA GLN A 187 -7.37 -1.18 14.26
C GLN A 187 -7.37 -0.58 12.85
N ASN A 188 -6.32 0.13 12.46
CA ASN A 188 -6.17 0.69 11.11
C ASN A 188 -6.06 -0.42 10.05
N PRO A 189 -5.16 -1.41 10.18
CA PRO A 189 -5.17 -2.62 9.35
C PRO A 189 -6.51 -3.30 9.23
N ARG A 190 -7.14 -3.58 10.36
CA ARG A 190 -8.45 -4.20 10.39
C ARG A 190 -9.50 -3.34 9.67
N ARG A 191 -9.56 -2.04 9.92
CA ARG A 191 -10.52 -1.10 9.30
C ARG A 191 -10.37 -1.07 7.79
N PHE A 192 -9.14 -0.98 7.28
CA PHE A 192 -8.89 -0.96 5.85
C PHE A 192 -9.21 -2.30 5.20
N LEU A 193 -8.72 -3.42 5.76
CA LEU A 193 -8.89 -4.76 5.18
C LEU A 193 -10.35 -5.24 5.24
N SER A 194 -11.12 -4.84 6.26
CA SER A 194 -12.55 -5.17 6.41
C SER A 194 -13.45 -4.56 5.32
N GLN A 195 -12.91 -3.70 4.47
CA GLN A 195 -13.61 -3.23 3.27
C GLN A 195 -13.77 -4.33 2.21
N SER A 196 -12.99 -5.42 2.31
CA SER A 196 -13.23 -6.64 1.56
C SER A 196 -14.16 -7.57 2.36
N PRO A 197 -15.27 -8.07 1.79
CA PRO A 197 -16.19 -8.98 2.49
C PRO A 197 -15.56 -10.34 2.81
N LYS A 198 -14.37 -10.60 2.27
CA LYS A 198 -13.60 -11.83 2.46
C LYS A 198 -12.64 -11.77 3.64
N PHE A 199 -12.40 -10.57 4.18
CA PHE A 199 -11.54 -10.41 5.34
C PHE A 199 -12.32 -10.75 6.60
N ASP A 200 -11.82 -11.73 7.35
CA ASP A 200 -12.37 -12.18 8.63
C ASP A 200 -11.31 -11.95 9.72
N ALA A 201 -11.60 -10.96 10.58
CA ALA A 201 -10.68 -10.35 11.54
C ALA A 201 -10.45 -11.19 12.81
#